data_AF-A0A5D0UIX4-F1
#
_entry.id   AF-A0A5D0UIX4-F1
#
_cell.length_a   1.000
_cell.length_b   1.000
_cell.length_c   1.000
_cell.angle_alpha   90.00
_cell.angle_beta   90.00
_cell.angle_gamma   90.00
#
_symmetry.space_group_name_H-M   'P 1'
#
loop_
_entity.id
_entity.type
_entity.pdbx_description
1 polymer ?
#
loop_
_entity_poly.entity_id
_entity_poly.type
_entity_poly.pdbx_seq_one_letter_code
_entity_poly.pdbx_strand_id
1 'polypeptide(L)'
;MSGTERRAVLLDLVRSQAAAVLGHGGHAAVDADRGFMDLGFDSLTAVELRNRLKRAVGLRLPTTLLFDYPTPDTLADYLRDRLGTSGDARPSVLAELDRLEGSLATLSPDLRDELAGRLTGLLTRLTGAAEPASELAGRLSTASDDEMFSLIDETLNVPGNGGGTGANGEQGAL
;
A
#
# COMPACT_ATOMS: atom_id res chain seq x y z
N MET A 1 13.20 5.45 4.49
CA MET A 1 14.04 4.70 5.45
C MET A 1 14.62 3.48 4.76
N SER A 2 15.94 3.40 4.67
CA SER A 2 16.65 2.21 4.19
C SER A 2 16.51 1.04 5.19
N GLY A 3 16.80 -0.20 4.77
CA GLY A 3 16.69 -1.38 5.65
C GLY A 3 17.59 -1.29 6.89
N THR A 4 18.77 -0.69 6.74
CA THR A 4 19.73 -0.45 7.82
C THR A 4 19.23 0.60 8.81
N GLU A 5 18.66 1.71 8.33
CA GLU A 5 18.05 2.75 9.18
C GLU A 5 16.88 2.18 9.99
N ARG A 6 16.03 1.34 9.37
CA ARG A 6 14.91 0.70 10.05
C ARG A 6 15.38 -0.22 11.18
N ARG A 7 16.42 -1.02 10.93
CA ARG A 7 17.01 -1.90 11.95
C ARG A 7 17.55 -1.11 13.13
N ALA A 8 18.27 -0.02 12.87
CA ALA A 8 18.83 0.83 13.92
C ALA A 8 17.74 1.40 14.84
N VAL A 9 16.63 1.88 14.26
CA VAL A 9 15.47 2.38 15.02
C VAL A 9 14.82 1.27 15.86
N LEU A 10 14.72 0.05 15.32
CA LEU A 10 14.16 -1.09 16.06
C LEU A 10 15.07 -1.54 17.20
N LEU A 11 16.38 -1.53 17.00
CA LEU A 11 17.34 -1.82 18.05
C LEU A 11 17.25 -0.79 19.18
N ASP A 12 17.16 0.49 18.84
CA ASP A 12 16.98 1.56 19.84
C ASP A 12 15.66 1.41 20.62
N LEU A 13 14.58 1.04 19.93
CA LEU A 13 13.31 0.73 20.57
C LEU A 13 13.43 -0.43 21.56
N VAL A 14 14.04 -1.55 21.15
CA VAL A 14 14.21 -2.72 22.02
C VAL A 14 15.02 -2.36 23.26
N ARG A 15 16.16 -1.67 23.09
CA ARG A 15 17.03 -1.25 24.19
C ARG A 15 16.33 -0.26 25.13
N SER A 16 15.55 0.67 24.59
CA SER A 16 14.75 1.62 25.37
C SER A 16 13.68 0.91 26.21
N GLN A 17 12.95 -0.04 25.62
CA GLN A 17 11.95 -0.79 26.35
C GLN A 17 12.58 -1.68 27.43
N ALA A 18 13.73 -2.29 27.13
CA ALA A 18 14.47 -3.12 28.08
C ALA A 18 15.01 -2.28 29.27
N ALA A 19 15.63 -1.13 28.98
CA ALA A 19 16.12 -0.20 29.99
C ALA A 19 15.00 0.21 30.96
N ALA A 20 13.83 0.54 30.42
CA ALA A 20 12.71 0.98 31.25
C ALA A 20 11.97 -0.18 31.98
N VAL A 21 12.25 -1.46 31.68
CA VAL A 21 11.85 -2.60 32.53
C VAL A 21 12.86 -2.80 33.67
N LEU A 22 14.15 -2.66 33.38
CA LEU A 22 15.23 -2.79 34.37
C LEU A 22 15.41 -1.54 35.27
N GLY A 23 14.63 -0.48 35.04
CA GLY A 23 14.75 0.78 35.77
C GLY A 23 16.02 1.59 35.44
N HIS A 24 16.62 1.34 34.27
CA HIS A 24 17.77 2.09 33.77
C HIS A 24 17.34 3.39 33.07
N GLY A 25 18.17 4.43 33.19
CA GLY A 25 17.87 5.78 32.69
C GLY A 25 17.96 5.98 31.17
N GLY A 26 18.22 4.93 30.38
CA GLY A 26 18.28 5.05 28.93
C GLY A 26 18.78 3.79 28.20
N HIS A 27 18.53 3.73 26.89
CA HIS A 27 18.90 2.59 26.02
C HIS A 27 20.40 2.28 26.00
N ALA A 28 21.26 3.29 26.20
CA ALA A 28 22.71 3.13 26.24
C ALA A 28 23.21 2.27 27.41
N ALA A 29 22.40 2.13 28.47
CA ALA A 29 22.71 1.26 29.61
C ALA A 29 22.47 -0.23 29.32
N VAL A 30 21.77 -0.56 28.23
CA VAL A 30 21.52 -1.92 27.78
C VAL A 30 22.46 -2.23 26.63
N ASP A 31 23.37 -3.18 26.81
CA ASP A 31 24.25 -3.66 25.74
C ASP A 31 23.45 -4.44 24.68
N ALA A 32 23.71 -4.20 23.40
CA ALA A 32 22.99 -4.80 22.29
C ALA A 32 23.31 -6.28 22.10
N ASP A 33 24.53 -6.70 22.46
CA ASP A 33 25.02 -8.07 22.24
C ASP A 33 24.90 -8.94 23.49
N ARG A 34 24.59 -8.32 24.64
CA ARG A 34 24.44 -9.05 25.90
C ARG A 34 23.05 -9.68 26.01
N GLY A 35 23.02 -10.91 26.52
CA GLY A 35 21.79 -11.64 26.76
C GLY A 35 20.87 -10.94 27.76
N PHE A 36 19.57 -10.98 27.54
CA PHE A 36 18.57 -10.44 28.48
C PHE A 36 18.72 -11.05 29.88
N MET A 37 18.98 -12.35 29.99
CA MET A 37 19.18 -13.03 31.28
C MET A 37 20.42 -12.48 32.01
N ASP A 38 21.51 -12.24 31.28
CA ASP A 38 22.74 -11.67 31.86
C ASP A 38 22.53 -10.20 32.27
N LEU A 39 21.59 -9.50 31.64
CA LEU A 39 21.18 -8.14 31.99
C LEU A 39 20.24 -8.08 33.20
N GLY A 40 19.79 -9.23 33.73
CA GLY A 40 18.91 -9.32 34.90
C GLY A 40 17.44 -9.52 34.56
N PHE A 41 17.10 -9.94 33.34
CA PHE A 41 15.75 -10.39 33.03
C PHE A 41 15.45 -11.76 33.66
N ASP A 42 14.22 -11.90 34.12
CA ASP A 42 13.59 -13.10 34.66
C ASP A 42 12.26 -13.35 33.93
N SER A 43 11.49 -14.35 34.39
CA SER A 43 10.20 -14.70 33.79
C SER A 43 9.17 -13.56 33.81
N LEU A 44 9.16 -12.71 34.83
CA LEU A 44 8.16 -11.65 34.98
C LEU A 44 8.52 -10.43 34.12
N THR A 45 9.76 -9.98 34.24
CA THR A 45 10.31 -8.87 33.44
C THR A 45 10.35 -9.22 31.95
N ALA A 46 10.52 -10.50 31.60
CA ALA A 46 10.43 -10.95 30.22
C ALA A 46 9.02 -10.77 29.62
N VAL A 47 7.99 -11.12 30.39
CA VAL A 47 6.59 -10.90 29.99
C VAL A 47 6.29 -9.41 29.89
N GLU A 48 6.85 -8.59 30.78
CA GLU A 48 6.69 -7.13 30.72
C GLU A 48 7.32 -6.54 29.46
N LEU A 49 8.58 -6.88 29.14
CA LEU A 49 9.24 -6.42 27.92
C LEU A 49 8.47 -6.84 26.68
N ARG A 50 8.02 -8.10 26.60
CA ARG A 50 7.17 -8.57 25.51
C ARG A 50 5.88 -7.75 25.38
N ASN A 51 5.21 -7.44 26.49
CA ASN A 51 3.98 -6.63 26.48
C ASN A 51 4.21 -5.21 26.02
N ARG A 52 5.32 -4.60 26.46
CA ARG A 52 5.75 -3.27 26.03
C ARG A 52 6.06 -3.23 24.53
N LEU A 53 6.84 -4.18 24.04
CA LEU A 53 7.15 -4.31 22.62
C LEU A 53 5.88 -4.56 21.79
N LYS A 54 4.99 -5.46 22.22
CA LYS A 54 3.70 -5.70 21.57
C LYS A 54 2.89 -4.41 21.39
N ARG A 55 2.85 -3.55 22.41
CA ARG A 55 2.17 -2.25 22.34
C ARG A 55 2.88 -1.28 21.37
N ALA A 56 4.20 -1.26 21.38
CA ALA A 56 4.99 -0.35 20.55
C ALA A 56 4.94 -0.71 19.05
N VAL A 57 5.04 -2.00 18.71
CA VAL A 57 5.08 -2.44 17.30
C VAL A 57 3.73 -2.90 16.76
N GLY A 58 2.70 -3.04 17.60
CA GLY A 58 1.36 -3.50 17.18
C GLY A 58 1.29 -4.97 16.76
N LEU A 59 2.33 -5.76 17.00
CA LEU A 59 2.43 -7.16 16.56
C LEU A 59 2.04 -8.15 17.66
N ARG A 60 1.52 -9.30 17.25
CA ARG A 60 1.45 -10.48 18.13
C ARG A 60 2.84 -11.09 18.28
N LEU A 61 3.39 -10.97 19.50
CA LEU A 61 4.69 -11.53 19.87
C LEU A 61 4.50 -12.82 20.70
N PRO A 62 5.26 -13.90 20.40
CA PRO A 62 5.18 -15.15 21.15
C PRO A 62 5.62 -14.98 22.62
N THR A 63 5.17 -15.89 23.48
CA THR A 63 5.54 -15.93 24.91
C THR A 63 7.00 -16.34 25.12
N THR A 64 7.59 -17.05 24.16
CA THR A 64 8.98 -17.54 24.18
C THR A 64 9.98 -16.54 23.61
N LEU A 65 9.53 -15.33 23.23
CA LEU A 65 10.30 -14.35 22.45
C LEU A 65 11.74 -14.12 22.96
N LEU A 66 11.91 -13.91 24.27
CA LEU A 66 13.22 -13.62 24.86
C LEU A 66 14.12 -14.86 25.00
N PHE A 67 13.56 -16.06 24.87
CA PHE A 67 14.33 -17.30 24.81
C PHE A 67 14.77 -17.60 23.37
N ASP A 68 13.90 -17.33 22.40
CA ASP A 68 14.17 -17.51 20.97
C ASP A 68 15.15 -16.44 20.44
N TYR A 69 15.06 -15.22 20.97
CA TYR A 69 15.89 -14.06 20.62
C TYR A 69 16.50 -13.47 21.90
N PRO A 70 17.62 -14.05 22.37
CA PRO A 70 18.13 -13.79 23.71
C PRO A 70 18.83 -12.44 23.86
N THR A 71 19.10 -11.71 22.77
CA THR A 71 19.79 -10.42 22.79
C THR A 71 18.94 -9.32 22.16
N PRO A 72 19.14 -8.04 22.54
CA PRO A 72 18.50 -6.91 21.85
C PRO A 72 18.74 -6.90 20.34
N ASP A 73 19.94 -7.26 19.88
CA ASP A 73 20.29 -7.28 18.46
C ASP A 73 19.49 -8.35 17.68
N THR A 74 19.46 -9.59 18.17
CA THR A 74 18.67 -10.68 17.55
C THR A 74 17.17 -10.40 17.59
N LEU A 75 16.68 -9.76 18.65
CA LEU A 75 15.29 -9.36 18.76
C LEU A 75 14.93 -8.21 17.80
N ALA A 76 15.85 -7.27 17.58
CA ALA A 76 15.65 -6.19 16.61
C ALA A 76 15.58 -6.72 15.17
N ASP A 77 16.40 -7.71 14.82
CA ASP A 77 16.32 -8.40 13.53
C ASP A 77 14.98 -9.14 13.36
N TYR A 78 14.53 -9.86 14.39
CA TYR A 78 13.20 -10.49 14.37
C TYR A 78 12.08 -9.47 14.13
N LEU A 79 12.11 -8.34 14.84
CA LEU A 79 11.10 -7.29 14.67
C LEU A 79 11.17 -6.66 13.27
N ARG A 80 12.37 -6.48 12.72
CA ARG A 80 12.56 -5.97 11.35
C ARG A 80 11.90 -6.89 10.34
N ASP A 81 12.15 -8.18 10.45
CA ASP A 81 11.64 -9.18 9.53
C ASP A 81 10.12 -9.30 9.67
N ARG A 82 9.61 -9.27 10.90
CA ARG A 82 8.16 -9.30 11.16
C ARG A 82 7.45 -8.05 10.71
N LEU A 83 8.04 -6.85 10.85
CA LEU A 83 7.45 -5.60 10.35
C LEU A 83 7.57 -5.48 8.82
N GLY A 84 8.64 -6.02 8.23
CA GLY A 84 8.76 -6.19 6.78
C GLY A 84 7.73 -7.17 6.22
N THR A 85 7.35 -8.18 7.02
CA THR A 85 6.30 -9.18 6.70
C THR A 85 4.90 -8.76 7.19
N SER A 86 4.78 -7.69 7.99
CA SER A 86 3.48 -7.17 8.46
C SER A 86 2.82 -6.25 7.43
N GLY A 87 3.46 -6.05 6.28
CA GLY A 87 2.77 -5.92 5.01
C GLY A 87 2.22 -7.28 4.57
N ASP A 88 1.22 -7.77 5.29
CA ASP A 88 0.33 -8.87 4.94
C ASP A 88 0.88 -10.32 5.06
N ALA A 89 0.29 -11.07 5.99
CA ALA A 89 0.34 -12.55 6.02
C ALA A 89 -0.91 -13.16 5.35
N ARG A 90 -1.75 -12.35 4.71
CA ARG A 90 -2.33 -12.73 3.43
C ARG A 90 -1.31 -12.29 2.38
N PRO A 91 -1.16 -12.97 1.26
CA PRO A 91 -0.45 -12.33 0.17
C PRO A 91 -1.19 -11.02 -0.12
N SER A 92 -0.47 -9.90 -0.09
CA SER A 92 -1.07 -8.61 -0.41
C SER A 92 -1.80 -8.77 -1.74
N VAL A 93 -2.99 -8.18 -1.87
CA VAL A 93 -3.77 -8.30 -3.11
C VAL A 93 -2.90 -7.95 -4.33
N LEU A 94 -1.94 -7.04 -4.16
CA LEU A 94 -0.93 -6.69 -5.16
C LEU A 94 0.07 -7.83 -5.43
N ALA A 95 0.58 -8.53 -4.42
CA ALA A 95 1.47 -9.67 -4.62
C ALA A 95 0.76 -10.89 -5.26
N GLU A 96 -0.53 -11.10 -4.99
CA GLU A 96 -1.32 -12.09 -5.74
C GLU A 96 -1.53 -11.66 -7.19
N LEU A 97 -1.68 -10.36 -7.46
CA LEU A 97 -1.74 -9.85 -8.83
C LEU A 97 -0.43 -10.07 -9.58
N ASP A 98 0.73 -9.84 -8.95
CA ASP A 98 2.04 -10.11 -9.54
C ASP A 98 2.23 -11.61 -9.85
N ARG A 99 1.81 -12.49 -8.94
CA ARG A 99 1.85 -13.95 -9.16
C ARG A 99 0.91 -14.37 -10.29
N LEU A 100 -0.29 -13.80 -10.33
CA LEU A 100 -1.25 -14.05 -11.39
C LEU A 100 -0.68 -13.59 -12.73
N GLU A 101 -0.09 -12.40 -12.80
CA GLU A 101 0.59 -11.88 -14.01
C GLU A 101 1.65 -12.86 -14.52
N GLY A 102 2.53 -13.35 -13.64
CA GLY A 102 3.53 -14.36 -14.01
C GLY A 102 2.93 -15.65 -14.54
N SER A 103 1.77 -16.07 -14.02
CA SER A 103 1.05 -17.25 -14.50
C SER A 103 0.39 -17.01 -15.86
N LEU A 104 -0.22 -15.84 -16.06
CA LEU A 104 -0.84 -15.43 -17.32
C LEU A 104 0.17 -15.30 -18.45
N ALA A 105 1.41 -14.87 -18.16
CA ALA A 105 2.48 -14.78 -19.15
C ALA A 105 2.83 -16.13 -19.80
N THR A 106 2.53 -17.25 -19.12
CA THR A 106 2.79 -18.62 -19.63
C THR A 106 1.64 -19.18 -20.46
N LEU A 107 0.48 -18.53 -20.48
CA LEU A 107 -0.70 -18.99 -21.21
C LEU A 107 -0.60 -18.72 -22.72
N SER A 108 -1.35 -19.50 -23.50
CA SER A 108 -1.51 -19.27 -24.94
C SER A 108 -2.15 -17.90 -25.21
N PRO A 109 -1.88 -17.28 -26.39
CA PRO A 109 -2.48 -16.00 -26.77
C PRO A 109 -4.01 -16.02 -26.72
N ASP A 110 -4.65 -17.07 -27.27
CA ASP A 110 -6.12 -17.18 -27.33
C ASP A 110 -6.76 -17.18 -25.94
N LEU A 111 -6.15 -17.87 -24.97
CA LEU A 111 -6.65 -17.94 -23.60
C LEU A 111 -6.41 -16.63 -22.82
N ARG A 112 -5.33 -15.90 -23.16
CA ARG A 112 -5.07 -14.58 -22.60
C ARG A 112 -6.14 -13.58 -23.03
N ASP A 113 -6.56 -13.60 -24.29
CA ASP A 113 -7.61 -12.71 -24.80
C ASP A 113 -8.97 -12.97 -24.15
N GLU A 114 -9.36 -14.25 -24.01
CA GLU A 114 -10.60 -14.64 -23.32
C GLU A 114 -10.60 -14.19 -21.84
N LEU A 115 -9.47 -14.39 -21.16
CA LEU A 115 -9.32 -14.06 -19.75
C LEU A 115 -9.24 -12.54 -19.53
N ALA A 116 -8.60 -11.79 -20.41
CA ALA A 116 -8.57 -10.33 -20.39
C ALA A 116 -9.98 -9.72 -20.50
N GLY A 117 -10.82 -10.26 -21.39
CA GLY A 117 -12.23 -9.86 -21.49
C GLY A 117 -13.00 -10.10 -20.19
N ARG A 118 -12.80 -11.27 -19.56
CA ARG A 118 -13.47 -11.62 -18.31
C ARG A 118 -13.00 -10.78 -17.12
N LEU A 119 -11.70 -10.49 -17.02
CA LEU A 119 -11.13 -9.61 -16.00
C LEU A 119 -11.63 -8.17 -16.15
N THR A 120 -11.70 -7.66 -17.38
CA THR A 120 -12.26 -6.33 -17.66
C THR A 120 -13.72 -6.24 -17.17
N GLY A 121 -14.56 -7.24 -17.47
CA GLY A 121 -15.95 -7.28 -16.99
C GLY A 121 -16.09 -7.48 -15.47
N LEU A 122 -15.09 -8.04 -14.80
CA LEU A 122 -15.02 -8.08 -13.33
C LEU A 122 -14.62 -6.71 -12.75
N LEU A 123 -13.62 -6.06 -13.34
CA LEU A 123 -13.16 -4.73 -12.93
C LEU A 123 -14.28 -3.69 -13.05
N THR A 124 -15.03 -3.67 -14.17
CA THR A 124 -16.18 -2.77 -14.35
C THR A 124 -17.23 -2.93 -13.25
N ARG A 125 -17.51 -4.17 -12.82
CA ARG A 125 -18.44 -4.44 -11.72
C ARG A 125 -17.89 -4.02 -10.36
N LEU A 126 -16.59 -4.22 -10.16
CA LEU A 126 -15.93 -3.95 -8.88
C LEU A 126 -15.71 -2.45 -8.64
N THR A 127 -15.38 -1.69 -9.68
CA THR A 127 -15.14 -0.24 -9.59
C THR A 127 -16.42 0.58 -9.50
N GLY A 128 -17.59 -0.07 -9.54
CA GLY A 128 -18.87 0.63 -9.60
C GLY A 128 -19.01 1.47 -10.87
N ALA A 129 -18.15 1.28 -11.88
CA ALA A 129 -18.26 1.92 -13.20
C ALA A 129 -19.40 1.31 -14.04
N ALA A 130 -20.48 0.95 -13.36
CA ALA A 130 -21.81 0.82 -13.91
C ALA A 130 -22.66 1.94 -13.31
N GLU A 131 -22.24 3.21 -13.50
CA GLU A 131 -23.24 4.25 -13.73
C GLU A 131 -23.96 3.84 -15.02
N PRO A 132 -25.26 3.57 -14.97
CA PRO A 132 -25.90 2.78 -15.99
C PRO A 132 -26.01 3.64 -17.26
N ALA A 133 -25.73 3.04 -18.42
CA ALA A 133 -26.21 3.56 -19.69
C ALA A 133 -27.73 3.84 -19.66
N SER A 134 -28.47 3.29 -18.68
CA SER A 134 -29.87 3.59 -18.39
C SER A 134 -30.12 4.95 -17.72
N GLU A 135 -29.18 5.56 -17.00
CA GLU A 135 -29.34 6.90 -16.39
C GLU A 135 -28.87 7.99 -17.36
N LEU A 136 -27.83 7.74 -18.16
CA LEU A 136 -27.50 8.62 -19.28
C LEU A 136 -28.59 8.55 -20.38
N ALA A 137 -29.10 7.37 -20.74
CA ALA A 137 -30.24 7.24 -21.66
C ALA A 137 -31.54 7.78 -21.04
N GLY A 138 -31.74 7.64 -19.72
CA GLY A 138 -32.85 8.26 -19.01
C GLY A 138 -32.79 9.78 -19.09
N ARG A 139 -31.63 10.37 -18.80
CA ARG A 139 -31.38 11.82 -18.88
C ARG A 139 -31.40 12.35 -20.32
N LEU A 140 -31.02 11.54 -21.32
CA LEU A 140 -31.20 11.88 -22.75
C LEU A 140 -32.68 11.83 -23.18
N SER A 141 -33.49 10.94 -22.57
CA SER A 141 -34.92 10.82 -22.89
C SER A 141 -35.82 11.85 -22.19
N THR A 142 -35.33 12.48 -21.12
CA THR A 142 -36.05 13.51 -20.34
C THR A 142 -35.52 14.92 -20.55
N ALA A 143 -34.36 15.09 -21.18
CA ALA A 143 -33.86 16.39 -21.60
C ALA A 143 -34.81 16.99 -22.64
N SER A 144 -35.16 18.26 -22.49
CA SER A 144 -35.88 18.99 -23.55
C SER A 144 -34.96 19.14 -24.76
N ASP A 145 -35.52 19.28 -25.97
CA ASP A 145 -34.73 19.48 -27.19
C ASP A 145 -33.72 20.64 -27.02
N ASP A 146 -34.09 21.70 -26.29
CA ASP A 146 -33.21 22.83 -26.00
C ASP A 146 -32.03 22.50 -25.05
N GLU A 147 -32.19 21.53 -24.14
CA GLU A 147 -31.10 21.08 -23.25
C GLU A 147 -30.13 20.13 -23.97
N MET A 148 -30.62 19.33 -24.92
CA MET A 148 -29.78 18.46 -25.75
C MET A 148 -28.78 19.25 -26.60
N PHE A 149 -29.19 20.39 -27.16
CA PHE A 149 -28.30 21.24 -27.97
C PHE A 149 -27.24 21.97 -27.12
N SER A 150 -27.53 22.30 -25.86
CA SER A 150 -26.58 22.96 -24.95
C SER A 150 -25.38 22.07 -24.56
N LEU A 151 -25.60 20.76 -24.42
CA LEU A 151 -24.56 19.79 -24.00
C LEU A 151 -23.56 19.45 -25.12
N ILE A 152 -24.02 19.48 -26.37
CA ILE A 152 -23.15 19.24 -27.54
C ILE A 152 -22.21 20.43 -27.76
N ASP A 153 -22.69 21.65 -27.52
CA ASP A 153 -21.89 22.88 -27.63
C ASP A 153 -20.80 22.94 -26.54
N GLU A 154 -21.12 22.50 -25.32
CA GLU A 154 -20.15 22.42 -24.21
C GLU A 154 -19.05 21.36 -24.46
N THR A 155 -19.36 20.28 -25.18
CA THR A 155 -18.39 19.21 -25.51
C THR A 155 -17.52 19.57 -26.71
N LEU A 156 -18.00 20.44 -27.61
CA LEU A 156 -17.26 20.92 -28.78
C LEU A 156 -16.48 22.21 -28.52
N ASN A 157 -16.83 22.97 -27.49
CA ASN A 157 -16.09 24.16 -27.08
C ASN A 157 -14.88 23.81 -26.20
N VAL A 158 -13.89 23.12 -26.79
CA VAL A 158 -12.51 23.16 -26.29
C VAL A 158 -12.05 24.63 -26.39
N PRO A 159 -11.75 25.33 -25.27
CA PRO A 159 -11.24 26.68 -25.34
C PRO A 159 -9.92 26.69 -26.12
N GLY A 160 -9.84 27.57 -27.10
CA GLY A 160 -8.99 27.44 -28.28
C GLY A 160 -7.47 27.37 -28.04
N ASN A 161 -6.81 26.58 -28.88
CA ASN A 161 -5.44 26.85 -29.30
C ASN A 161 -5.49 27.88 -30.43
N GLY A 162 -5.39 29.16 -30.08
CA GLY A 162 -5.20 30.24 -31.04
C GLY A 162 -3.75 30.33 -31.49
N GLY A 163 -3.52 30.38 -32.80
CA GLY A 163 -2.24 30.82 -33.36
C GLY A 163 -2.06 30.49 -34.84
N GLY A 164 -2.31 31.46 -35.72
CA GLY A 164 -1.97 31.30 -37.15
C GLY A 164 -2.57 32.35 -38.07
N THR A 165 -2.11 33.60 -37.94
CA THR A 165 -2.31 34.71 -38.88
C THR A 165 -1.81 34.37 -40.30
N GLY A 166 -2.58 34.73 -41.33
CA GLY A 166 -2.18 34.77 -42.75
C GLY A 166 -3.40 34.64 -43.66
N ALA A 167 -4.06 35.73 -44.06
CA ALA A 167 -3.76 36.56 -45.25
C ALA A 167 -4.19 35.92 -46.60
N ASN A 168 -4.89 36.74 -47.40
CA ASN A 168 -5.35 36.61 -48.80
C ASN A 168 -6.67 35.83 -48.99
N GLY A 169 -7.75 36.44 -49.48
CA GLY A 169 -7.88 37.11 -50.79
C GLY A 169 -8.24 36.01 -51.81
N GLU A 170 -9.30 36.03 -52.62
CA GLU A 170 -10.17 37.07 -53.15
C GLU A 170 -11.49 36.43 -53.61
N GLN A 171 -12.50 37.30 -53.64
CA GLN A 171 -13.75 37.30 -54.40
C GLN A 171 -13.90 36.27 -55.54
N GLY A 172 -15.02 35.54 -55.51
CA GLY A 172 -15.63 35.02 -56.73
C GLY A 172 -16.52 36.10 -57.36
N ALA A 173 -16.35 36.33 -58.66
CA ALA A 173 -17.40 36.88 -59.52
C ALA A 173 -17.10 36.52 -60.98
N LEU A 174 -17.95 35.62 -61.51
CA LEU A 174 -18.30 35.36 -62.91
C LEU A 174 -17.26 34.66 -63.81
#